data_AF-A0A3M1S8A4-F1
#
_entry.id   AF-A0A3M1S8A4-F1
#
_cell.length_a   1.000
_cell.length_b   1.000
_cell.length_c   1.000
_cell.angle_alpha   90.00
_cell.angle_beta   90.00
_cell.angle_gamma   90.00
#
_symmetry.space_group_name_H-M   'P 1'
#
loop_
_entity.id
_entity.type
_entity.pdbx_description
1 polymer ?
#
loop_
_entity_poly.entity_id
_entity_poly.type
_entity_poly.pdbx_seq_one_letter_code
_entity_poly.pdbx_strand_id
1 'polypeptide(L)'
;EVSEKLSDAPDYPEVAKEAIREMHRQVGDLVMDQYGVAERGLLVRHLVLPEGLSGTEEVVRFLRDEISENTYLNIMDQYHPCYRAFDFPPLKRRITPTEYKDAIEAAKAVGMRRIDGVTV
;
A
#
# COMPACT_ATOMS: atom_id res chain seq x y z
N GLU A 1 2.89 -4.19 16.00
CA GLU A 1 1.87 -5.12 16.56
C GLU A 1 1.26 -6.04 15.51
N VAL A 2 0.63 -5.53 14.44
CA VAL A 2 0.01 -6.38 13.40
C VAL A 2 1.02 -7.29 12.71
N SER A 3 2.18 -6.76 12.34
CA SER A 3 3.26 -7.51 11.66
C SER A 3 3.85 -8.63 12.53
N GLU A 4 4.02 -8.39 13.82
CA GLU A 4 4.44 -9.39 14.81
C GLU A 4 3.40 -10.52 14.91
N LYS A 5 2.12 -10.18 15.12
CA LYS A 5 1.07 -11.18 15.35
C LYS A 5 0.73 -12.02 14.12
N LEU A 6 0.75 -11.41 12.93
CA LEU A 6 0.28 -12.06 11.70
C LEU A 6 1.41 -12.64 10.86
N SER A 7 2.62 -12.08 10.97
CA SER A 7 3.76 -12.44 10.12
C SER A 7 5.02 -12.81 10.88
N ASP A 8 5.00 -12.80 12.22
CA ASP A 8 6.18 -13.03 13.08
C ASP A 8 7.35 -12.08 12.73
N ALA A 9 7.01 -10.86 12.29
CA ALA A 9 7.95 -9.88 11.76
C ALA A 9 7.74 -8.52 12.45
N PRO A 10 8.14 -8.39 13.73
CA PRO A 10 7.81 -7.21 14.54
C PRO A 10 8.36 -5.89 13.98
N ASP A 11 9.52 -5.93 13.33
CA ASP A 11 10.26 -4.79 12.77
C ASP A 11 9.97 -4.52 11.28
N TYR A 12 9.06 -5.30 10.66
CA TYR A 12 8.75 -5.17 9.25
C TYR A 12 8.34 -3.75 8.83
N PRO A 13 7.45 -3.03 9.54
CA PRO A 13 7.05 -1.69 9.13
C PRO A 13 8.23 -0.70 9.08
N GLU A 14 9.13 -0.76 10.06
CA GLU A 14 10.31 0.09 10.16
C GLU A 14 11.28 -0.22 9.02
N VAL A 15 11.63 -1.50 8.85
CA VAL A 15 12.56 -1.95 7.81
C VAL A 15 12.01 -1.67 6.41
N ALA A 16 10.71 -1.89 6.19
CA ALA A 16 10.06 -1.60 4.91
C ALA A 16 10.09 -0.10 4.59
N LYS A 17 9.86 0.78 5.57
CA LYS A 17 9.96 2.23 5.38
C LYS A 17 11.37 2.65 4.97
N GLU A 18 12.41 2.17 5.67
CA GLU A 18 13.81 2.46 5.30
C GLU A 18 14.15 1.96 3.90
N ALA A 19 13.72 0.75 3.55
CA ALA A 19 13.94 0.20 2.21
C ALA A 19 13.25 1.04 1.14
N ILE A 20 12.01 1.49 1.36
CA ILE A 20 11.26 2.33 0.42
C ILE A 20 11.92 3.70 0.25
N ARG A 21 12.40 4.32 1.34
CA ARG A 21 13.17 5.58 1.27
C ARG A 21 14.42 5.41 0.41
N GLU A 22 15.17 4.33 0.62
CA GLU A 22 16.39 4.06 -0.14
C GLU A 22 16.09 3.75 -1.61
N MET A 23 15.04 2.97 -1.91
CA MET A 23 14.59 2.72 -3.27
C MET A 23 14.23 4.05 -3.97
N HIS A 24 13.41 4.89 -3.35
CA HIS A 24 13.04 6.18 -3.91
C HIS A 24 14.25 7.09 -4.11
N ARG A 25 15.19 7.15 -3.16
CA ARG A 25 16.44 7.91 -3.29
C ARG A 25 17.24 7.50 -4.54
N GLN A 26 17.23 6.21 -4.91
CA GLN A 26 17.95 5.69 -6.07
C GLN A 26 17.23 5.94 -7.40
N VAL A 27 15.91 5.77 -7.46
CA VAL A 27 15.17 5.76 -8.74
C VAL A 27 14.19 6.93 -8.94
N GLY A 28 13.81 7.64 -7.87
CA GLY A 28 12.84 8.72 -7.89
C GLY A 28 11.41 8.27 -8.19
N ASP A 29 10.56 9.24 -8.55
CA ASP A 29 9.18 9.00 -8.95
C ASP A 29 9.09 8.23 -10.27
N LEU A 30 8.01 7.47 -10.43
CA LEU A 30 7.78 6.65 -11.61
C LEU A 30 7.62 7.48 -12.90
N VAL A 31 8.59 7.34 -13.81
CA VAL A 31 8.58 7.86 -15.17
C VAL A 31 8.13 6.76 -16.12
N MET A 32 7.18 7.11 -16.98
CA MET A 32 6.66 6.25 -18.04
C MET A 32 6.88 6.93 -19.39
N ASP A 33 7.08 6.14 -20.43
CA ASP A 33 7.14 6.63 -21.80
C ASP A 33 5.75 7.04 -22.34
N GLN A 34 5.70 7.52 -23.59
CA GLN A 34 4.46 7.92 -24.26
C GLN A 34 3.48 6.76 -24.51
N TYR A 35 3.92 5.51 -24.39
CA TYR A 35 3.11 4.30 -24.54
C TYR A 35 2.65 3.74 -23.18
N GLY A 36 3.00 4.39 -22.07
CA GLY A 36 2.67 3.96 -20.71
C GLY A 36 3.59 2.88 -20.15
N VAL A 37 4.74 2.63 -20.77
CA VAL A 37 5.74 1.67 -20.28
C VAL A 37 6.61 2.35 -19.23
N ALA A 38 6.73 1.73 -18.05
CA ALA A 38 7.61 2.22 -16.99
C ALA A 38 9.08 2.15 -17.43
N GLU A 39 9.77 3.31 -17.47
CA GLU A 39 11.19 3.38 -17.81
C GLU A 39 12.07 3.36 -16.56
N ARG A 40 11.66 4.08 -15.51
CA ARG A 40 12.39 4.18 -14.24
C ARG A 40 11.50 4.72 -13.13
N GLY A 41 11.74 4.30 -11.90
CA GLY A 41 11.18 4.92 -10.70
C GLY A 41 10.48 3.90 -9.80
N LEU A 42 9.72 4.40 -8.82
CA LEU A 42 9.11 3.58 -7.79
C LEU A 42 7.59 3.44 -7.99
N LEU A 43 7.11 2.19 -8.02
CA LEU A 43 5.69 1.82 -7.92
C LEU A 43 5.46 1.09 -6.61
N VAL A 44 4.55 1.60 -5.78
CA VAL A 44 4.19 0.98 -4.50
C VAL A 44 2.85 0.27 -4.63
N ARG A 45 2.82 -1.01 -4.27
CA ARG A 45 1.58 -1.81 -4.24
C ARG A 45 1.15 -2.00 -2.80
N HIS A 46 -0.01 -1.44 -2.45
CA HIS A 46 -0.57 -1.50 -1.11
C HIS A 46 -1.73 -2.51 -1.05
N LEU A 47 -1.49 -3.64 -0.41
CA LEU A 47 -2.51 -4.68 -0.24
C LEU A 47 -3.46 -4.30 0.90
N VAL A 48 -4.74 -4.12 0.59
CA VAL A 48 -5.76 -3.85 1.61
C VAL A 48 -6.10 -5.16 2.32
N LEU A 49 -6.08 -5.13 3.65
CA LEU A 49 -6.45 -6.26 4.50
C LEU A 49 -7.81 -5.98 5.18
N PRO A 50 -8.59 -7.03 5.51
CA PRO A 50 -9.82 -6.88 6.26
C PRO A 50 -9.64 -6.11 7.57
N GLU A 51 -10.71 -5.46 8.02
CA GLU A 51 -10.79 -4.76 9.32
C GLU A 51 -9.74 -3.66 9.51
N GLY A 52 -9.24 -3.09 8.41
CA GLY A 52 -8.26 -2.00 8.45
C GLY A 52 -6.85 -2.45 8.85
N LEU A 53 -6.60 -3.77 8.88
CA LEU A 53 -5.31 -4.33 9.32
C LEU A 53 -4.11 -3.91 8.47
N SER A 54 -4.34 -3.41 7.26
CA SER A 54 -3.27 -2.89 6.39
C SER A 54 -2.73 -1.53 6.82
N GLY A 55 -3.34 -0.85 7.80
CA GLY A 55 -2.87 0.46 8.26
C GLY A 55 -2.81 1.50 7.14
N THR A 56 -3.78 1.47 6.22
CA THR A 56 -3.72 2.21 4.94
C THR A 56 -3.44 3.69 5.15
N GLU A 57 -4.09 4.35 6.11
CA GLU A 57 -3.90 5.78 6.36
C GLU A 57 -2.44 6.11 6.75
N GLU A 58 -1.83 5.30 7.61
CA GLU A 58 -0.45 5.49 8.05
C GLU A 58 0.53 5.26 6.89
N VAL A 59 0.27 4.24 6.07
CA VAL A 59 1.09 3.94 4.88
C VAL A 59 1.02 5.08 3.87
N VAL A 60 -0.17 5.56 3.52
CA VAL A 60 -0.30 6.65 2.52
C VAL A 60 0.26 7.96 3.05
N ARG A 61 0.16 8.23 4.35
CA ARG A 61 0.79 9.38 5.00
C ARG A 61 2.31 9.31 4.92
N PHE A 62 2.89 8.15 5.24
CA PHE A 62 4.33 7.91 5.06
C PHE A 62 4.78 8.15 3.61
N LEU A 63 4.08 7.55 2.63
CA LEU A 63 4.42 7.72 1.22
C LEU A 63 4.33 9.19 0.78
N ARG A 64 3.31 9.92 1.23
CA ARG A 64 3.15 11.33 0.87
C ARG A 64 4.20 12.22 1.53
N ASP A 65 4.40 12.06 2.83
CA ASP A 65 5.20 12.99 3.64
C ASP A 65 6.71 12.73 3.53
N GLU A 66 7.10 11.47 3.37
CA GLU A 66 8.50 11.07 3.44
C GLU A 66 9.09 10.58 2.11
N ILE A 67 8.24 10.17 1.16
CA ILE A 67 8.69 9.67 -0.15
C ILE A 67 8.44 10.70 -1.24
N SER A 68 7.18 10.90 -1.63
CA SER A 68 6.76 11.89 -2.63
C SER A 68 5.23 11.89 -2.75
N GLU A 69 4.64 13.08 -2.88
CA GLU A 69 3.22 13.25 -3.25
C GLU A 69 2.88 12.66 -4.64
N ASN A 70 3.89 12.43 -5.49
CA ASN A 70 3.77 11.83 -6.82
C ASN A 70 4.17 10.35 -6.84
N THR A 71 4.37 9.72 -5.67
CA THR A 71 4.59 8.27 -5.59
C THR A 71 3.43 7.55 -6.27
N TYR A 72 3.74 6.66 -7.21
CA TYR A 72 2.72 5.90 -7.91
C TYR A 72 2.20 4.78 -7.00
N LEU A 73 0.96 4.90 -6.56
CA LEU A 73 0.34 4.00 -5.60
C LEU A 73 -0.74 3.14 -6.27
N ASN A 74 -0.55 1.83 -6.23
CA ASN A 74 -1.57 0.86 -6.61
C ASN A 74 -2.21 0.26 -5.35
N ILE A 75 -3.47 0.59 -5.09
CA ILE A 75 -4.25 0.03 -3.97
C ILE A 75 -4.90 -1.27 -4.47
N MET A 76 -4.64 -2.38 -3.78
CA MET A 76 -5.07 -3.70 -4.23
C MET A 76 -6.17 -4.28 -3.36
N ASP A 77 -7.23 -4.78 -4.00
CA ASP A 77 -8.31 -5.56 -3.41
C ASP A 77 -8.07 -7.08 -3.43
N GLN A 78 -6.84 -7.48 -3.75
CA GLN A 78 -6.48 -8.85 -4.14
C GLN A 78 -6.25 -9.79 -2.96
N TYR A 79 -6.58 -9.38 -1.72
CA TYR A 79 -6.43 -10.25 -0.56
C TYR A 79 -7.32 -11.50 -0.68
N HIS A 80 -6.73 -12.66 -0.45
CA HIS A 80 -7.43 -13.94 -0.46
C HIS A 80 -7.01 -14.79 0.76
N PRO A 81 -7.95 -15.22 1.62
CA PRO A 81 -7.65 -16.10 2.74
C PRO A 81 -7.07 -17.44 2.28
N CYS A 82 -5.96 -17.86 2.87
CA CYS A 82 -5.35 -19.15 2.61
C CYS A 82 -4.71 -19.73 3.88
N TYR A 83 -4.54 -21.06 3.92
CA TYR A 83 -3.88 -21.77 5.01
C TYR A 83 -4.45 -21.39 6.39
N ARG A 84 -3.61 -20.92 7.33
CA ARG A 84 -4.01 -20.52 8.70
C ARG A 84 -4.81 -19.23 8.78
N ALA A 85 -5.06 -18.52 7.66
CA ALA A 85 -5.92 -17.34 7.67
C ALA A 85 -7.34 -17.66 8.19
N PHE A 86 -7.82 -18.89 7.98
CA PHE A 86 -9.14 -19.33 8.50
C PHE A 86 -9.19 -19.45 10.03
N ASP A 87 -8.03 -19.61 10.68
CA ASP A 87 -7.90 -19.66 12.14
C ASP A 87 -7.90 -18.25 12.76
N PHE A 88 -7.75 -17.20 11.93
CA PHE A 88 -7.72 -15.80 12.35
C PHE A 88 -8.98 -15.07 11.87
N PRO A 89 -9.95 -14.76 12.75
CA PRO A 89 -11.25 -14.23 12.35
C PRO A 89 -11.24 -12.99 11.45
N PRO A 90 -10.33 -12.02 11.59
CA PRO A 90 -10.25 -10.89 10.67
C PRO A 90 -9.82 -11.32 9.25
N LEU A 91 -8.88 -12.27 9.16
CA LEU A 91 -8.24 -12.69 7.91
C LEU A 91 -8.99 -13.82 7.18
N LYS A 92 -9.99 -14.46 7.78
CA LYS A 92 -10.70 -15.60 7.18
C LYS A 92 -11.58 -15.25 5.97
N ARG A 93 -11.67 -13.97 5.58
CA ARG A 93 -12.52 -13.48 4.49
C ARG A 93 -11.77 -12.54 3.55
N ARG A 94 -12.29 -12.39 2.34
CA ARG A 94 -11.87 -11.29 1.44
C ARG A 94 -12.30 -9.94 2.02
N ILE A 95 -11.68 -8.88 1.53
CA ILE A 95 -12.14 -7.52 1.84
C ILE A 95 -13.51 -7.27 1.22
N THR A 96 -14.24 -6.34 1.83
CA THR A 96 -15.50 -5.81 1.33
C THR A 96 -15.26 -4.65 0.36
N PRO A 97 -16.22 -4.33 -0.51
CA PRO A 97 -16.15 -3.13 -1.34
C PRO A 97 -16.01 -1.83 -0.54
N THR A 98 -16.59 -1.78 0.66
CA THR A 98 -16.46 -0.62 1.56
C THR A 98 -15.02 -0.47 2.06
N GLU A 99 -14.37 -1.54 2.53
CA GLU A 99 -12.98 -1.49 2.98
C GLU A 99 -12.03 -1.04 1.86
N TYR A 100 -12.27 -1.49 0.62
CA TYR A 100 -11.52 -1.03 -0.54
C TYR A 100 -11.75 0.46 -0.82
N LYS A 101 -13.01 0.91 -0.78
CA LYS A 101 -13.37 2.32 -0.97
C LYS A 101 -12.73 3.20 0.10
N ASP A 102 -12.77 2.79 1.36
CA ASP A 102 -12.19 3.53 2.49
C ASP A 102 -10.67 3.68 2.32
N ALA A 103 -10.00 2.64 1.82
CA ALA A 103 -8.57 2.70 1.49
C ALA A 103 -8.26 3.74 0.40
N ILE A 104 -9.09 3.81 -0.65
CA ILE A 104 -8.97 4.83 -1.70
C ILE A 104 -9.19 6.23 -1.14
N GLU A 105 -10.25 6.44 -0.35
CA GLU A 105 -10.57 7.75 0.20
C GLU A 105 -9.52 8.23 1.20
N ALA A 106 -8.91 7.32 1.98
CA ALA A 106 -7.77 7.66 2.83
C ALA A 106 -6.57 8.18 2.02
N ALA A 107 -6.25 7.54 0.90
CA ALA A 107 -5.17 7.99 0.01
C ALA A 107 -5.44 9.37 -0.58
N LYS A 108 -6.68 9.62 -1.02
CA LYS A 108 -7.11 10.94 -1.53
C LYS A 108 -7.06 12.02 -0.45
N ALA A 109 -7.56 11.73 0.75
CA ALA A 109 -7.63 12.68 1.86
C ALA A 109 -6.25 13.18 2.29
N VAL A 110 -5.22 12.34 2.16
CA VAL A 110 -3.83 12.71 2.49
C VAL A 110 -3.14 13.51 1.37
N GLY A 111 -3.72 13.55 0.17
CA GLY A 111 -3.25 14.35 -0.97
C GLY A 111 -2.39 13.60 -1.99
N MET A 112 -2.46 12.27 -2.05
CA MET A 112 -1.75 11.48 -3.07
C MET A 112 -2.28 11.81 -4.47
N ARG A 113 -1.37 12.09 -5.41
CA ARG A 113 -1.76 12.53 -6.77
C ARG A 113 -1.88 11.42 -7.80
N ARG A 114 -1.18 10.30 -7.60
CA ARG A 114 -1.09 9.20 -8.58
C ARG A 114 -1.56 7.89 -7.94
N ILE A 115 -2.88 7.70 -7.93
CA ILE A 115 -3.52 6.48 -7.45
C ILE A 115 -4.03 5.69 -8.65
N ASP A 116 -3.52 4.48 -8.84
CA ASP A 116 -3.89 3.59 -9.94
C ASP A 116 -5.32 3.04 -9.78
N GLY A 117 -6.02 2.80 -10.89
CA GLY A 117 -7.38 2.26 -10.90
C GLY A 117 -8.48 3.20 -10.40
N VAL A 118 -8.12 4.44 -10.02
CA VAL A 118 -9.05 5.48 -9.60
C VAL A 118 -8.80 6.71 -10.46
N THR A 119 -9.76 7.09 -11.29
CA THR A 119 -9.71 8.40 -11.95
C THR A 119 -9.86 9.46 -10.86
N VAL A 120 -8.76 10.15 -10.55
CA VAL A 120 -8.75 11.34 -9.67
C VAL A 120 -9.22 12.55 -10.46
#